data_AF-A0A7S1ENQ8-F1
#
_entry.id   AF-A0A7S1ENQ8-F1
#
_cell.length_a   1.000
_cell.length_b   1.000
_cell.length_c   1.000
_cell.angle_alpha   90.00
_cell.angle_beta   90.00
_cell.angle_gamma   90.00
#
_symmetry.space_group_name_H-M   'P 1'
#
loop_
_entity.id
_entity.type
_entity.pdbx_description
1 polymer ?
#
loop_
_entity_poly.entity_id
_entity_poly.type
_entity_poly.pdbx_seq_one_letter_code
_entity_poly.pdbx_strand_id
1 'polypeptide(L)'
;RLPGVYATSTGYIAGHTPNPTYEEVCTGRTGHTECVRVAYDPSRVAFADLLQMHWTCHDPTQGNRQGNDVGTQYRSGIYCTTDAQYEEATLSKDAYQQALTDAGWKRSITTEIKKPGEATFYFAENSHQQYIAKTGNSYCSAQPTGVRLPRAWLASRGAKF
;
A
#
# COMPACT_ATOMS: atom_id res chain seq x y z
N ARG A 1 3.74 3.82 13.97
CA ARG A 1 5.13 3.77 13.46
C ARG A 1 5.64 2.35 13.66
N LEU A 2 6.38 1.79 12.69
CA LEU A 2 6.90 0.41 12.75
C LEU A 2 8.42 0.45 13.01
N PRO A 3 8.94 -0.18 14.06
CA PRO A 3 10.38 -0.27 14.28
C PRO A 3 11.09 -0.95 13.11
N GLY A 4 12.29 -0.48 12.76
CA GLY A 4 13.06 -0.99 11.60
C GLY A 4 12.77 -0.25 10.29
N VAL A 5 11.72 0.57 10.21
CA VAL A 5 11.54 1.52 9.10
C VAL A 5 12.46 2.73 9.32
N TYR A 6 13.32 3.04 8.35
CA TYR A 6 14.23 4.18 8.39
C TYR A 6 13.56 5.47 7.93
N ALA A 7 12.88 5.42 6.78
CA ALA A 7 12.29 6.59 6.15
C ALA A 7 11.05 6.21 5.32
N THR A 8 10.14 7.17 5.19
CA THR A 8 8.98 7.07 4.30
C THR A 8 8.86 8.33 3.45
N SER A 9 8.37 8.18 2.23
CA SER A 9 8.00 9.31 1.36
C SER A 9 6.67 9.04 0.69
N THR A 10 5.85 10.07 0.53
CA THR A 10 4.62 10.02 -0.27
C THR A 10 4.90 10.40 -1.71
N GLY A 11 4.09 9.90 -2.63
CA GLY A 11 4.26 10.16 -4.05
C GLY A 11 3.21 9.52 -4.91
N TYR A 12 3.46 9.56 -6.21
CA TYR A 12 2.54 9.13 -7.26
C TYR A 12 3.20 8.04 -8.09
N ILE A 13 2.49 6.96 -8.39
CA ILE A 13 3.03 5.80 -9.10
C ILE A 13 1.96 5.12 -9.96
N ALA A 14 2.39 4.27 -10.90
CA ALA A 14 1.53 3.43 -11.72
C ALA A 14 0.52 4.20 -12.60
N GLY A 15 0.81 5.46 -12.91
CA GLY A 15 0.19 6.21 -13.99
C GLY A 15 1.15 6.43 -15.16
N HIS A 16 0.72 7.24 -16.12
CA HIS A 16 1.44 7.46 -17.38
C HIS A 16 2.01 8.87 -17.53
N THR A 17 1.61 9.82 -16.70
CA THR A 17 2.09 11.21 -16.78
C THR A 17 3.43 11.34 -16.04
N PRO A 18 4.51 11.80 -16.68
CA PRO A 18 5.78 12.00 -15.99
C PRO A 18 5.72 13.21 -15.06
N ASN A 19 6.31 13.09 -13.87
CA ASN A 19 6.41 14.16 -12.86
C ASN A 19 5.07 14.87 -12.55
N PRO A 20 3.99 14.13 -12.23
CA PRO A 20 2.69 14.75 -12.01
C PRO A 20 2.67 15.51 -10.67
N THR A 21 1.92 16.61 -10.65
CA THR A 21 1.58 17.35 -9.42
C THR A 21 0.36 16.75 -8.72
N TYR A 22 0.15 17.09 -7.44
CA TYR A 22 -1.05 16.70 -6.71
C TYR A 22 -2.33 17.10 -7.47
N GLU A 23 -2.41 18.34 -7.94
CA GLU A 23 -3.58 18.86 -8.65
C GLU A 23 -3.87 18.06 -9.93
N GLU A 24 -2.84 17.71 -10.69
CA GLU A 24 -3.00 16.88 -11.89
C GLU A 24 -3.49 15.47 -11.54
N VAL A 25 -2.93 14.86 -10.48
CA VAL A 25 -3.37 13.54 -10.00
C VAL A 25 -4.83 13.57 -9.55
N CYS A 26 -5.26 14.62 -8.85
CA CYS A 26 -6.65 14.78 -8.42
C CYS A 26 -7.65 14.84 -9.57
N THR A 27 -7.24 15.21 -10.78
CA THR A 27 -8.11 15.15 -11.97
C THR A 27 -8.45 13.73 -12.40
N GLY A 28 -7.69 12.72 -11.93
CA GLY A 28 -7.78 11.33 -12.37
C GLY A 28 -7.19 11.06 -13.76
N ARG A 29 -6.78 12.11 -14.49
CA ARG A 29 -6.32 12.01 -15.89
C ARG A 29 -4.90 11.50 -16.05
N THR A 30 -4.12 11.44 -14.97
CA THR A 30 -2.72 10.97 -14.99
C THR A 30 -2.60 9.46 -14.84
N GLY A 31 -3.68 8.80 -14.38
CA GLY A 31 -3.70 7.37 -14.07
C GLY A 31 -2.92 6.96 -12.82
N HIS A 32 -2.26 7.89 -12.12
CA HIS A 32 -1.47 7.56 -10.93
C HIS A 32 -2.34 7.10 -9.76
N THR A 33 -1.70 6.40 -8.82
CA THR A 33 -2.19 6.23 -7.44
C THR A 33 -1.26 6.90 -6.45
N GLU A 34 -1.83 7.36 -5.34
CA GLU A 34 -1.07 7.76 -4.17
C GLU A 34 -0.35 6.55 -3.56
N CYS A 35 0.92 6.73 -3.24
CA CYS A 35 1.78 5.66 -2.75
C CYS A 35 2.71 6.16 -1.65
N VAL A 36 2.92 5.30 -0.66
CA VAL A 36 3.98 5.48 0.35
C VAL A 36 5.13 4.55 -0.01
N ARG A 37 6.29 5.15 -0.30
CA ARG A 37 7.56 4.41 -0.43
C ARG A 37 8.17 4.25 0.95
N VAL A 38 8.56 3.03 1.31
CA VAL A 38 9.08 2.66 2.63
C VAL A 38 10.50 2.11 2.49
N ALA A 39 11.46 2.77 3.14
CA ALA A 39 12.83 2.27 3.28
C ALA A 39 13.00 1.66 4.68
N TYR A 40 13.46 0.41 4.75
CA TYR A 40 13.49 -0.36 5.98
C TYR A 40 14.73 -1.26 6.08
N ASP A 41 15.03 -1.69 7.31
CA ASP A 41 16.09 -2.63 7.65
C ASP A 41 15.55 -4.07 7.68
N PRO A 42 15.87 -4.93 6.70
CA PRO A 42 15.38 -6.32 6.69
C PRO A 42 15.86 -7.13 7.91
N SER A 43 16.94 -6.72 8.57
CA SER A 43 17.41 -7.36 9.81
C SER A 43 16.54 -7.03 11.03
N ARG A 44 15.72 -5.98 10.97
CA ARG A 44 14.84 -5.54 12.07
C ARG A 44 13.35 -5.68 11.79
N VAL A 45 12.94 -5.61 10.53
CA VAL A 45 11.54 -5.77 10.09
C VAL A 45 11.52 -6.56 8.79
N ALA A 46 10.68 -7.57 8.69
CA ALA A 46 10.54 -8.37 7.48
C ALA A 46 9.57 -7.71 6.49
N PHE A 47 9.66 -8.10 5.22
CA PHE A 47 8.71 -7.65 4.21
C PHE A 47 7.28 -8.12 4.54
N ALA A 48 7.12 -9.31 5.10
CA ALA A 48 5.86 -9.82 5.65
C ALA A 48 5.20 -8.89 6.68
N ASP A 49 5.98 -8.19 7.53
CA ASP A 49 5.45 -7.22 8.49
C ASP A 49 4.86 -6.00 7.78
N LEU A 50 5.51 -5.55 6.69
CA LEU A 50 5.02 -4.45 5.86
C LEU A 50 3.76 -4.86 5.09
N LEU A 51 3.71 -6.09 4.58
CA LEU A 51 2.52 -6.65 3.94
C LEU A 51 1.37 -6.75 4.93
N GLN A 52 1.61 -7.21 6.16
CA GLN A 52 0.59 -7.21 7.22
C GLN A 52 0.05 -5.79 7.46
N MET A 53 0.93 -4.81 7.60
CA MET A 53 0.52 -3.42 7.78
C MET A 53 -0.32 -2.93 6.59
N HIS A 54 0.13 -3.19 5.35
CA HIS A 54 -0.63 -2.86 4.14
C HIS A 54 -2.03 -3.47 4.19
N TRP A 55 -2.15 -4.79 4.34
CA TRP A 55 -3.45 -5.46 4.31
C TRP A 55 -4.42 -5.02 5.42
N THR A 56 -3.90 -4.54 6.56
CA THR A 56 -4.73 -4.12 7.70
C THR A 56 -4.99 -2.62 7.81
N CYS A 57 -4.40 -1.78 6.96
CA CYS A 57 -4.57 -0.33 7.06
C CYS A 57 -5.68 0.25 6.16
N HIS A 58 -6.28 -0.56 5.26
CA HIS A 58 -7.31 -0.11 4.31
C HIS A 58 -8.25 -1.26 3.91
N ASP A 59 -9.29 -0.96 3.10
CA ASP A 59 -10.11 -1.99 2.42
C ASP A 59 -9.54 -2.26 1.01
N PRO A 60 -8.91 -3.43 0.76
CA PRO A 60 -8.31 -3.76 -0.54
C PRO A 60 -9.33 -4.19 -1.61
N THR A 61 -10.63 -4.15 -1.33
CA THR A 61 -11.70 -4.65 -2.21
C THR A 61 -12.53 -3.53 -2.87
N GLN A 62 -12.07 -2.28 -2.79
CA GLN A 62 -12.82 -1.09 -3.22
C GLN A 62 -12.49 -0.59 -4.63
N GLY A 63 -11.48 -1.14 -5.30
CA GLY A 63 -11.07 -0.70 -6.63
C GLY A 63 -10.52 0.72 -6.60
N ASN A 64 -11.06 1.60 -7.44
CA ASN A 64 -10.68 3.01 -7.55
C ASN A 64 -11.34 3.88 -6.45
N ARG A 65 -11.18 3.46 -5.19
CA ARG A 65 -11.77 4.09 -4.00
C ARG A 65 -11.07 3.62 -2.73
N GLN A 66 -11.00 4.49 -1.73
CA GLN A 66 -10.73 4.13 -0.35
C GLN A 66 -11.64 4.92 0.61
N GLY A 67 -12.55 4.24 1.30
CA GLY A 67 -13.51 4.86 2.20
C GLY A 67 -14.35 5.91 1.48
N ASN A 68 -14.20 7.19 1.85
CA ASN A 68 -14.89 8.31 1.19
C ASN A 68 -14.12 8.91 0.01
N ASP A 69 -12.86 8.54 -0.18
CA ASP A 69 -12.01 9.06 -1.25
C ASP A 69 -12.22 8.23 -2.52
N VAL A 70 -12.74 8.85 -3.57
CA VAL A 70 -13.12 8.18 -4.83
C VAL A 70 -12.26 8.68 -5.98
N GLY A 71 -11.70 7.74 -6.74
CA GLY A 71 -10.82 8.04 -7.87
C GLY A 71 -9.73 6.98 -8.04
N THR A 72 -9.18 6.90 -9.26
CA THR A 72 -8.07 5.99 -9.57
C THR A 72 -6.87 6.23 -8.66
N GLN A 73 -6.71 7.46 -8.17
CA GLN A 73 -5.64 7.86 -7.28
C GLN A 73 -5.68 7.25 -5.88
N TYR A 74 -6.79 6.63 -5.50
CA TYR A 74 -6.99 6.01 -4.18
C TYR A 74 -7.06 4.48 -4.25
N ARG A 75 -6.68 3.88 -5.38
CA ARG A 75 -6.69 2.42 -5.54
C ARG A 75 -5.61 1.76 -4.68
N SER A 76 -5.93 0.58 -4.17
CA SER A 76 -4.94 -0.26 -3.48
C SER A 76 -3.87 -0.78 -4.46
N GLY A 77 -2.60 -0.68 -4.08
CA GLY A 77 -1.50 -1.23 -4.87
C GLY A 77 -0.24 -1.55 -4.06
N ILE A 78 0.54 -2.50 -4.56
CA ILE A 78 1.87 -2.90 -4.06
C ILE A 78 2.85 -2.85 -5.23
N TYR A 79 3.87 -2.01 -5.13
CA TYR A 79 4.83 -1.76 -6.20
C TYR A 79 6.21 -2.23 -5.75
N CYS A 80 6.65 -3.35 -6.31
CA CYS A 80 7.81 -4.07 -5.82
C CYS A 80 9.11 -3.53 -6.41
N THR A 81 10.20 -3.66 -5.65
CA THR A 81 11.55 -3.27 -6.08
C THR A 81 12.47 -4.45 -6.34
N THR A 82 12.04 -5.67 -5.96
CA THR A 82 12.71 -6.93 -6.29
C THR A 82 11.67 -7.98 -6.71
N ASP A 83 12.10 -9.00 -7.45
CA ASP A 83 11.22 -10.11 -7.83
C ASP A 83 10.76 -10.93 -6.62
N ALA A 84 11.62 -11.06 -5.60
CA ALA A 84 11.26 -11.71 -4.33
C ALA A 84 10.09 -11.00 -3.63
N GLN A 85 10.09 -9.65 -3.61
CA GLN A 85 8.96 -8.88 -3.11
C GLN A 85 7.69 -9.12 -3.94
N TYR A 86 7.81 -9.21 -5.25
CA TYR A 86 6.66 -9.45 -6.13
C TYR A 86 6.02 -10.82 -5.86
N GLU A 87 6.84 -11.87 -5.75
CA GLU A 87 6.37 -13.22 -5.43
C GLU A 87 5.69 -13.25 -4.04
N GLU A 88 6.34 -12.71 -3.02
CA GLU A 88 5.80 -12.70 -1.66
C GLU A 88 4.52 -11.85 -1.54
N ALA A 89 4.47 -10.69 -2.21
CA ALA A 89 3.28 -9.85 -2.25
C ALA A 89 2.10 -10.59 -2.91
N THR A 90 2.35 -11.31 -4.00
CA THR A 90 1.35 -12.13 -4.70
C THR A 90 0.81 -13.23 -3.79
N LEU A 91 1.70 -13.98 -3.13
CA LEU A 91 1.30 -15.02 -2.18
C LEU A 91 0.55 -14.46 -0.97
N SER A 92 0.89 -13.24 -0.53
CA SER A 92 0.19 -12.58 0.57
C SER A 92 -1.22 -12.14 0.17
N LYS A 93 -1.43 -11.73 -1.08
CA LYS A 93 -2.74 -11.40 -1.63
C LYS A 93 -3.66 -12.62 -1.60
N ASP A 94 -3.17 -13.78 -2.02
CA ASP A 94 -3.96 -15.02 -2.00
C ASP A 94 -4.30 -15.43 -0.55
N ALA A 95 -3.32 -15.38 0.36
CA ALA A 95 -3.54 -15.66 1.77
C ALA A 95 -4.53 -14.69 2.43
N TYR A 96 -4.47 -13.40 2.10
CA TYR A 96 -5.39 -12.41 2.62
C TYR A 96 -6.78 -12.54 2.00
N GLN A 97 -6.88 -12.88 0.72
CA GLN A 97 -8.16 -13.15 0.06
C GLN A 97 -8.89 -14.31 0.74
N GLN A 98 -8.17 -15.38 1.07
CA GLN A 98 -8.75 -16.51 1.82
C GLN A 98 -9.23 -16.05 3.20
N ALA A 99 -8.41 -15.28 3.93
CA ALA A 99 -8.79 -14.76 5.25
C ALA A 99 -10.03 -13.86 5.20
N LEU A 100 -10.17 -13.03 4.15
CA LEU A 100 -11.38 -12.23 3.92
C LEU A 100 -12.60 -13.11 3.66
N THR A 101 -12.47 -14.12 2.81
CA THR A 101 -13.54 -15.08 2.51
C THR A 101 -13.99 -15.81 3.78
N ASP A 102 -13.06 -16.29 4.59
CA ASP A 102 -13.34 -16.98 5.86
C ASP A 102 -14.03 -16.05 6.87
N ALA A 103 -13.74 -14.75 6.82
CA ALA A 103 -14.40 -13.71 7.60
C ALA A 103 -15.77 -13.26 7.02
N GLY A 104 -16.26 -13.90 5.95
CA GLY A 104 -17.57 -13.65 5.35
C GLY A 104 -17.61 -12.52 4.32
N TRP A 105 -16.46 -11.99 3.90
CA TRP A 105 -16.41 -10.98 2.84
C TRP A 105 -16.69 -11.61 1.48
N LYS A 106 -17.58 -10.98 0.71
CA LYS A 106 -17.97 -11.45 -0.63
C LYS A 106 -17.21 -10.79 -1.78
N ARG A 107 -16.51 -9.68 -1.50
CA ARG A 107 -15.77 -8.90 -2.51
C ARG A 107 -14.35 -9.45 -2.65
N SER A 108 -13.86 -9.48 -3.88
CA SER A 108 -12.48 -9.88 -4.18
C SER A 108 -11.51 -8.70 -4.03
N ILE A 109 -10.25 -9.02 -3.72
CA ILE A 109 -9.16 -8.05 -3.64
C ILE A 109 -8.89 -7.44 -5.02
N THR A 110 -8.91 -6.11 -5.05
CA THR A 110 -8.64 -5.27 -6.22
C THR A 110 -7.21 -4.73 -6.26
N THR A 111 -6.39 -5.04 -5.26
CA THR A 111 -4.99 -4.59 -5.17
C THR A 111 -4.20 -4.97 -6.42
N GLU A 112 -3.64 -3.95 -7.07
CA GLU A 112 -2.68 -4.09 -8.16
C GLU A 112 -1.30 -4.45 -7.58
N ILE A 113 -0.61 -5.43 -8.16
CA ILE A 113 0.76 -5.78 -7.76
C ILE A 113 1.64 -5.70 -9.01
N LYS A 114 2.66 -4.85 -8.98
CA LYS A 114 3.59 -4.67 -10.10
C LYS A 114 5.00 -5.17 -9.78
N LYS A 115 5.65 -5.72 -10.79
CA LYS A 115 7.05 -6.16 -10.75
C LYS A 115 8.02 -4.97 -10.70
N PRO A 116 9.29 -5.22 -10.35
CA PRO A 116 10.33 -4.19 -10.45
C PRO A 116 10.41 -3.60 -11.86
N GLY A 117 10.43 -2.28 -11.95
CA GLY A 117 10.55 -1.55 -13.22
C GLY A 117 9.25 -1.35 -14.01
N GLU A 118 8.13 -1.98 -13.61
CA GLU A 118 6.83 -1.80 -14.30
C GLU A 118 6.13 -0.46 -13.97
N ALA A 119 6.59 0.26 -12.96
CA ALA A 119 6.08 1.59 -12.62
C ALA A 119 7.19 2.49 -12.08
N THR A 120 7.08 3.77 -12.41
CA THR A 120 7.99 4.82 -11.92
C THR A 120 7.34 5.57 -10.77
N PHE A 121 8.06 5.71 -9.65
CA PHE A 121 7.65 6.51 -8.51
C PHE A 121 8.08 7.96 -8.68
N TYR A 122 7.14 8.90 -8.52
CA TYR A 122 7.40 10.33 -8.47
C TYR A 122 7.14 10.84 -7.06
N PHE A 123 8.07 11.60 -6.49
CA PHE A 123 7.86 12.22 -5.19
C PHE A 123 6.74 13.26 -5.26
N ALA A 124 5.85 13.24 -4.27
CA ALA A 124 4.91 14.33 -4.04
C ALA A 124 5.66 15.55 -3.47
N GLU A 125 5.00 16.71 -3.54
CA GLU A 125 5.52 17.99 -3.05
C GLU A 125 5.86 17.92 -1.55
N ASN A 126 6.80 18.77 -1.11
CA ASN A 126 7.29 18.77 0.27
C ASN A 126 6.20 18.99 1.33
N SER A 127 5.12 19.69 0.98
CA SER A 127 3.92 19.86 1.83
C SER A 127 3.30 18.52 2.22
N HIS A 128 3.28 17.54 1.30
CA HIS A 128 2.70 16.21 1.54
C HIS A 128 3.63 15.27 2.32
N GLN A 129 4.95 15.52 2.27
CA GLN A 129 5.92 14.68 2.96
C GLN A 129 5.76 14.79 4.48
N GLN A 130 5.54 13.67 5.16
CA GLN A 130 5.34 13.59 6.62
C GLN A 130 4.25 14.57 7.13
N TYR A 131 3.22 14.85 6.33
CA TYR A 131 2.19 15.85 6.61
C TYR A 131 1.56 15.72 8.01
N ILE A 132 1.17 14.51 8.41
CA ILE A 132 0.57 14.23 9.73
C ILE A 132 1.54 14.59 10.85
N ALA A 133 2.83 14.26 10.71
CA ALA A 133 3.83 14.57 11.73
C ALA A 133 4.14 16.07 11.80
N LYS A 134 4.02 16.80 10.68
CA LYS A 134 4.22 18.25 10.61
C LYS A 134 3.04 19.04 11.19
N THR A 135 1.82 18.60 10.91
CA THR A 135 0.60 19.40 11.16
C THR A 135 -0.23 18.91 12.35
N GLY A 136 -0.07 17.65 12.76
CA GLY A 136 -0.95 16.99 13.73
C GLY A 136 -2.33 16.64 13.16
N ASN A 137 -2.64 17.00 11.91
CA ASN A 137 -3.89 16.63 11.26
C ASN A 137 -3.84 15.14 10.88
N SER A 138 -4.74 14.35 11.46
CA SER A 138 -4.81 12.90 11.30
C SER A 138 -5.98 12.44 10.43
N TYR A 139 -6.53 13.31 9.57
CA TYR A 139 -7.58 12.88 8.65
C TYR A 139 -7.12 11.67 7.84
N CYS A 140 -7.93 10.62 7.87
CA CYS A 140 -7.73 9.41 7.09
C CYS A 140 -9.11 8.85 6.75
N SER A 141 -9.39 8.70 5.46
CA SER A 141 -10.63 8.13 4.95
C SER A 141 -10.65 6.60 5.01
N ALA A 142 -9.51 5.95 5.27
CA ALA A 142 -9.37 4.51 5.18
C ALA A 142 -10.36 3.77 6.08
N GLN A 143 -10.94 2.71 5.53
CA GLN A 143 -11.88 1.85 6.24
C GLN A 143 -11.30 0.43 6.30
N PRO A 144 -10.39 0.13 7.24
CA PRO A 144 -9.81 -1.20 7.37
C PRO A 144 -10.87 -2.29 7.49
N THR A 145 -10.61 -3.45 6.89
CA THR A 145 -11.51 -4.61 6.93
C THR A 145 -11.66 -5.23 8.33
N GLY A 146 -10.72 -4.94 9.24
CA GLY A 146 -10.59 -5.61 10.53
C GLY A 146 -10.00 -7.03 10.48
N VAL A 147 -9.73 -7.55 9.28
CA VAL A 147 -9.16 -8.89 9.06
C VAL A 147 -7.64 -8.83 9.03
N ARG A 148 -6.98 -9.80 9.66
CA ARG A 148 -5.51 -9.89 9.70
C ARG A 148 -4.98 -10.90 8.70
N LEU A 149 -3.72 -10.74 8.31
CA LEU A 149 -3.04 -11.77 7.54
C LEU A 149 -2.83 -12.99 8.45
N PRO A 150 -3.00 -14.24 7.97
CA PRO A 150 -2.90 -15.40 8.83
C PRO A 150 -1.55 -15.46 9.58
N ARG A 151 -1.60 -15.65 10.91
CA ARG A 151 -0.38 -15.71 11.73
C ARG A 151 0.61 -16.79 11.28
N ALA A 152 0.09 -17.93 10.83
CA ALA A 152 0.93 -19.01 10.29
C ALA A 152 1.67 -18.59 9.00
N TRP A 153 1.02 -17.79 8.15
CA TRP A 153 1.65 -17.23 6.94
C TRP A 153 2.75 -16.23 7.32
N LEU A 154 2.48 -15.35 8.29
CA LEU A 154 3.48 -14.40 8.78
C LEU A 154 4.72 -15.10 9.35
N ALA A 155 4.50 -16.10 10.21
CA ALA A 155 5.57 -16.87 10.82
C ALA A 155 6.44 -17.58 9.76
N SER A 156 5.83 -18.12 8.71
CA SER A 156 6.58 -18.81 7.63
C SER A 156 7.38 -17.86 6.73
N ARG A 157 7.14 -16.55 6.80
CA ARG A 157 7.87 -15.49 6.08
C ARG A 157 8.81 -14.67 6.96
N GLY A 158 9.03 -15.12 8.19
CA GLY A 158 9.97 -14.47 9.12
C GLY A 158 9.49 -13.10 9.61
N ALA A 159 8.18 -12.87 9.64
CA ALA A 159 7.58 -11.71 10.30
C ALA A 159 8.09 -11.59 11.75
N LYS A 160 8.35 -10.37 12.18
CA LYS A 160 8.96 -10.05 13.48
C LYS A 160 7.96 -9.43 14.45
N PHE A 161 6.78 -9.05 13.98
CA PHE A 161 5.74 -8.36 14.76
C PHE A 161 4.37 -9.03 14.64
#